data_AF-A0A1C3X9B1-F1
#
_entry.id   AF-A0A1C3X9B1-F1
#
_cell.length_a   1.000
_cell.length_b   1.000
_cell.length_c   1.000
_cell.angle_alpha   90.00
_cell.angle_beta   90.00
_cell.angle_gamma   90.00
#
_symmetry.space_group_name_H-M   'P 1'
#
loop_
_entity.id
_entity.type
_entity.pdbx_description
1 polymer ?
#
loop_
_entity_poly.entity_id
_entity_poly.type
_entity_poly.pdbx_seq_one_letter_code
_entity_poly.pdbx_strand_id
1 'polypeptide(L)'
;MAQLEGRSLAFTSAIARVLWDGSVAGWNEGDHLARAAESAGFDLAAMDEAISADADRYEQVVAGNEKDHAASGHWGVPTFVFENEPFFGQDRIDLLLWRMQGKGLTKRAGRH
;
A
#
# COMPACT_ATOMS: atom_id res chain seq x y z
N MET A 1 8.50 3.44 -6.76
CA MET A 1 8.54 4.88 -6.38
C MET A 1 7.70 5.19 -5.15
N ALA A 2 6.37 5.02 -5.19
CA ALA A 2 5.50 5.40 -4.06
C ALA A 2 5.93 4.82 -2.69
N GLN A 3 6.38 3.56 -2.63
CA GLN A 3 6.93 2.99 -1.39
C GLN A 3 8.25 3.63 -0.97
N LEU A 4 9.17 3.83 -1.91
CA LEU A 4 10.47 4.45 -1.65
C LEU A 4 10.34 5.90 -1.16
N GLU A 5 9.29 6.60 -1.58
CA GLU A 5 8.99 7.97 -1.17
C GLU A 5 8.11 8.06 0.08
N GLY A 6 7.68 6.94 0.68
CA GLY A 6 6.77 6.94 1.83
C GLY A 6 5.35 7.43 1.50
N ARG A 7 4.95 7.36 0.22
CA ARG A 7 3.68 7.87 -0.32
C ARG A 7 2.73 6.76 -0.81
N SER A 8 2.99 5.49 -0.45
CA SER A 8 2.17 4.34 -0.87
C SER A 8 0.68 4.51 -0.58
N LEU A 9 0.30 5.02 0.60
CA LEU A 9 -1.12 5.15 0.96
C LEU A 9 -1.90 6.10 0.03
N ALA A 10 -1.27 7.19 -0.42
CA ALA A 10 -1.92 8.12 -1.36
C ALA A 10 -2.09 7.46 -2.73
N PHE A 11 -1.05 6.80 -3.22
CA PHE A 11 -1.08 6.06 -4.48
C PHE A 11 -2.11 4.92 -4.46
N THR A 12 -2.04 4.04 -3.46
CA THR A 12 -2.95 2.89 -3.37
C THR A 12 -4.39 3.33 -3.16
N SER A 13 -4.67 4.41 -2.41
CA SER A 13 -6.02 4.91 -2.25
C SER A 13 -6.62 5.44 -3.55
N ALA A 14 -5.82 6.08 -4.41
CA ALA A 14 -6.28 6.58 -5.70
C ALA A 14 -6.56 5.43 -6.67
N ILE A 15 -5.62 4.48 -6.78
CA ILE A 15 -5.74 3.32 -7.67
C ILE A 15 -6.87 2.37 -7.22
N ALA A 16 -7.00 2.08 -5.92
CA ALA A 16 -7.98 1.13 -5.42
C ALA A 16 -9.43 1.56 -5.71
N ARG A 17 -9.72 2.86 -5.75
CA ARG A 17 -11.04 3.37 -6.15
C ARG A 17 -11.38 2.97 -7.58
N VAL A 18 -10.48 3.26 -8.52
CA VAL A 18 -10.63 2.87 -9.93
C VAL A 18 -10.85 1.37 -10.11
N LEU A 19 -10.17 0.55 -9.31
CA LEU A 19 -10.29 -0.91 -9.40
C LEU A 19 -11.57 -1.47 -8.77
N TRP A 20 -12.02 -0.92 -7.64
CA TRP A 20 -12.94 -1.64 -6.74
C TRP A 20 -14.23 -0.89 -6.37
N ASP A 21 -14.35 0.41 -6.66
CA ASP A 21 -15.56 1.16 -6.29
C ASP A 21 -16.71 1.02 -7.29
N GLY A 22 -16.46 0.36 -8.42
CA GLY A 22 -17.45 0.08 -9.47
C GLY A 22 -17.83 1.27 -10.34
N SER A 23 -17.20 2.44 -10.16
CA SER A 23 -17.48 3.65 -10.94
C SER A 23 -16.77 3.69 -12.30
N VAL A 24 -15.73 2.87 -12.50
CA VAL A 24 -14.94 2.80 -13.73
C VAL A 24 -15.07 1.42 -14.37
N ALA A 25 -15.77 1.35 -15.49
CA ALA A 25 -15.78 0.16 -16.34
C ALA A 25 -14.52 0.13 -17.21
N GLY A 26 -13.96 -1.06 -17.45
CA GLY A 26 -12.72 -1.19 -18.22
C GLY A 26 -11.54 -0.47 -17.56
N TRP A 27 -11.39 -0.59 -16.24
CA TRP A 27 -10.36 0.12 -15.45
C TRP A 27 -8.94 0.01 -16.02
N ASN A 28 -8.64 -1.08 -16.72
CA ASN A 28 -7.35 -1.39 -17.34
C ASN A 28 -7.18 -0.79 -18.75
N GLU A 29 -8.17 -0.04 -19.24
CA GLU A 29 -8.18 0.57 -20.56
C GLU A 29 -8.01 2.09 -20.45
N GLY A 30 -7.63 2.72 -21.57
CA GLY A 30 -7.52 4.17 -21.67
C GLY A 30 -6.56 4.78 -20.64
N ASP A 31 -6.97 5.90 -20.03
CA ASP A 31 -6.16 6.74 -19.15
C ASP A 31 -6.56 6.65 -17.67
N HIS A 32 -7.42 5.70 -17.29
CA HIS A 32 -8.03 5.63 -15.96
C HIS A 32 -6.99 5.53 -14.83
N LEU A 33 -6.03 4.61 -14.97
CA LEU A 33 -4.95 4.44 -13.99
C LEU A 33 -3.99 5.62 -14.00
N ALA A 34 -3.70 6.19 -15.18
CA ALA A 34 -2.81 7.36 -15.30
C ALA A 34 -3.38 8.57 -14.57
N ARG A 35 -4.67 8.86 -14.76
CA ARG A 35 -5.38 9.95 -14.06
C ARG A 35 -5.48 9.73 -12.56
N ALA A 36 -5.69 8.48 -12.12
CA ALA A 36 -5.70 8.16 -10.70
C ALA A 36 -4.31 8.35 -10.07
N ALA A 37 -3.25 7.88 -10.72
CA ALA A 37 -1.88 8.12 -10.28
C ALA A 37 -1.56 9.63 -10.22
N GLU A 38 -1.96 10.39 -11.25
CA GLU A 38 -1.79 11.85 -11.32
C GLU A 38 -2.49 12.55 -10.14
N SER A 39 -3.70 12.11 -9.78
CA SER A 39 -4.43 12.65 -8.63
C SER A 39 -3.71 12.43 -7.29
N ALA A 40 -2.83 11.43 -7.21
CA ALA A 40 -1.95 11.17 -6.08
C ALA A 40 -0.55 11.82 -6.22
N GLY A 41 -0.33 12.58 -7.29
CA GLY A 41 0.93 13.25 -7.62
C GLY A 41 1.99 12.32 -8.18
N PHE A 42 1.60 11.35 -9.00
CA PHE A 42 2.47 10.41 -9.69
C PHE A 42 2.22 10.42 -11.20
N ASP A 43 3.26 10.13 -11.97
CA ASP A 43 3.19 9.93 -13.42
C ASP A 43 3.56 8.46 -13.71
N LEU A 44 2.62 7.69 -14.25
CA LEU A 44 2.85 6.27 -14.53
C LEU A 44 3.94 6.06 -15.59
N ALA A 45 4.01 6.89 -16.63
CA ALA A 45 5.04 6.75 -17.64
C ALA A 45 6.43 7.00 -17.04
N ALA A 46 6.56 8.04 -16.21
CA ALA A 46 7.81 8.30 -15.48
C ALA A 46 8.17 7.17 -14.51
N MET A 47 7.16 6.54 -13.88
CA MET A 47 7.38 5.37 -13.02
C MET A 47 7.86 4.15 -13.81
N ASP A 48 7.28 3.88 -14.98
CA ASP A 48 7.67 2.77 -15.85
C ASP A 48 9.09 2.96 -16.38
N GLU A 49 9.45 4.18 -16.79
CA GLU A 49 10.82 4.52 -17.18
C GLU A 49 11.80 4.34 -16.01
N ALA A 50 11.42 4.80 -14.81
CA ALA A 50 12.24 4.61 -13.62
C ALA A 50 12.45 3.14 -13.28
N ILE A 51 11.41 2.30 -13.42
CA ILE A 51 11.49 0.84 -13.21
C ILE A 51 12.40 0.20 -14.26
N SER A 52 12.25 0.57 -15.53
CA SER A 52 13.05 0.03 -16.61
C SER A 52 14.54 0.38 -16.50
N ALA A 53 14.83 1.58 -16.00
CA ALA A 53 16.20 2.06 -15.80
C ALA A 53 16.94 1.39 -14.63
N ASP A 54 16.23 0.85 -13.63
CA ASP A 54 16.81 0.25 -12.43
C ASP A 54 15.93 -0.89 -11.89
N ALA A 55 15.70 -1.91 -12.73
CA ALA A 55 14.80 -3.02 -12.41
C ALA A 55 15.21 -3.75 -11.13
N ASP A 56 16.51 -3.98 -10.92
CA ASP A 56 17.07 -4.68 -9.76
C ASP A 56 16.68 -4.00 -8.45
N ARG A 57 16.70 -2.66 -8.41
CA ARG A 57 16.29 -1.91 -7.21
C ARG A 57 14.83 -2.15 -6.84
N TYR A 58 13.92 -2.16 -7.82
CA TYR A 58 12.49 -2.38 -7.52
C TYR A 58 12.20 -3.85 -7.22
N GLU A 59 12.89 -4.78 -7.88
CA GLU A 59 12.82 -6.20 -7.57
C GLU A 59 13.24 -6.46 -6.12
N GLN A 60 14.32 -5.82 -5.64
CA GLN A 60 14.73 -5.91 -4.24
C GLN A 60 13.67 -5.41 -3.26
N VAL A 61 12.90 -4.38 -3.63
CA VAL A 61 11.79 -3.87 -2.80
C VAL A 61 10.67 -4.91 -2.73
N VAL A 62 10.30 -5.50 -3.88
CA VAL A 62 9.26 -6.53 -3.94
C VAL A 62 9.68 -7.78 -3.15
N ALA A 63 10.88 -8.31 -3.41
CA ALA A 63 11.43 -9.45 -2.70
C ALA A 63 11.57 -9.21 -1.18
N GLY A 64 11.91 -7.98 -0.78
CA GLY A 64 11.91 -7.56 0.62
C GLY A 64 10.52 -7.66 1.26
N ASN A 65 9.51 -7.08 0.60
CA ASN A 65 8.12 -7.17 1.07
C ASN A 65 7.62 -8.61 1.16
N GLU A 66 7.95 -9.47 0.18
CA GLU A 66 7.58 -10.88 0.17
C GLU A 66 8.24 -11.66 1.32
N LYS A 67 9.53 -11.41 1.56
CA LYS A 67 10.27 -12.01 2.67
C LYS A 67 9.68 -11.59 4.02
N ASP A 68 9.35 -10.32 4.18
CA ASP A 68 8.76 -9.80 5.41
C ASP A 68 7.36 -10.39 5.66
N HIS A 69 6.56 -10.57 4.60
CA HIS A 69 5.27 -11.27 4.71
C HIS A 69 5.46 -12.75 5.07
N ALA A 70 6.37 -13.47 4.41
CA ALA A 70 6.66 -14.86 4.76
C ALA A 70 7.15 -15.00 6.22
N ALA A 71 7.96 -14.06 6.70
CA ALA A 71 8.43 -14.01 8.08
C ALA A 71 7.32 -13.72 9.09
N SER A 72 6.17 -13.18 8.67
CA SER A 72 5.02 -12.98 9.54
C SER A 72 4.34 -14.29 9.97
N GLY A 73 4.73 -15.43 9.39
CA GLY A 73 4.07 -16.72 9.63
C GLY A 73 2.66 -16.79 9.02
N HIS A 74 2.36 -15.91 8.07
CA HIS A 74 1.07 -15.85 7.37
C HIS A 74 1.29 -15.66 5.86
N TRP A 75 0.28 -16.01 5.06
CA TRP A 75 0.39 -16.03 3.59
C TRP A 75 -0.76 -15.29 2.88
N GLY A 76 -1.81 -14.91 3.61
CA GLY A 76 -2.97 -14.21 3.08
C GLY A 76 -2.85 -12.68 3.16
N VAL A 77 -3.68 -11.97 2.39
CA VAL A 77 -3.80 -10.51 2.47
C VAL A 77 -5.25 -10.08 2.81
N PRO A 78 -5.44 -8.95 3.50
CA PRO A 78 -4.42 -8.13 4.15
C PRO A 78 -3.86 -8.78 5.42
N THR A 79 -2.55 -8.66 5.63
CA THR A 79 -1.87 -9.04 6.88
C THR A 79 -1.10 -7.84 7.42
N PHE A 80 -1.24 -7.57 8.71
CA PHE A 80 -0.46 -6.58 9.43
C PHE A 80 0.41 -7.28 10.47
N VAL A 81 1.59 -6.71 10.78
CA VAL A 81 2.48 -7.23 11.82
C VAL A 81 2.84 -6.11 12.78
N PHE A 82 2.72 -6.36 14.07
CA PHE A 82 3.13 -5.43 15.12
C PHE A 82 3.88 -6.18 16.21
N GLU A 83 5.12 -5.79 16.51
CA GLU A 83 6.00 -6.50 17.47
C GLU A 83 6.13 -8.02 17.21
N ASN A 84 6.24 -8.43 15.95
CA ASN A 84 6.25 -9.84 15.50
C ASN A 84 4.92 -10.61 15.70
N GLU A 85 3.83 -9.91 16.03
CA GLU A 85 2.49 -10.49 16.15
C GLU A 85 1.69 -10.22 14.86
N PRO A 86 1.22 -11.26 14.14
CA PRO A 86 0.45 -11.10 12.91
C PRO A 86 -1.06 -10.89 13.17
N PHE A 87 -1.68 -10.00 12.38
CA PHE A 87 -3.11 -9.69 12.38
C PHE A 87 -3.64 -9.85 10.96
N PHE A 88 -4.26 -11.00 10.68
CA PHE A 88 -4.78 -11.34 9.35
C PHE A 88 -6.26 -10.99 9.19
N GLY A 89 -6.57 -10.29 8.10
CA GLY A 89 -7.94 -9.90 7.74
C GLY A 89 -8.27 -8.47 8.15
N GLN A 90 -9.12 -7.82 7.35
CA GLN A 90 -9.61 -6.47 7.62
C GLN A 90 -10.38 -6.36 8.95
N ASP A 91 -11.02 -7.46 9.36
CA ASP A 91 -11.75 -7.60 10.62
C ASP A 91 -10.83 -7.67 11.85
N ARG A 92 -9.50 -7.65 11.67
CA ARG A 92 -8.51 -7.57 12.75
C ARG A 92 -7.92 -6.18 12.96
N ILE A 93 -8.32 -5.18 12.18
CA ILE A 93 -7.81 -3.80 12.33
C ILE A 93 -8.14 -3.24 13.72
N ASP A 94 -9.36 -3.42 14.22
CA ASP A 94 -9.74 -2.94 15.56
C ASP A 94 -8.93 -3.62 16.67
N LEU A 95 -8.64 -4.92 16.51
CA LEU A 95 -7.81 -5.68 17.45
C LEU A 95 -6.35 -5.21 17.42
N LEU A 96 -5.80 -4.94 16.23
CA LEU A 96 -4.47 -4.36 16.07
C LEU A 96 -4.39 -2.98 16.75
N LEU A 97 -5.38 -2.12 16.55
CA LEU A 97 -5.44 -0.80 17.19
C LEU A 97 -5.48 -0.91 18.72
N TRP A 98 -6.30 -1.82 19.25
CA TRP A 98 -6.34 -2.11 20.68
C TRP A 98 -4.96 -2.56 21.20
N ARG A 99 -4.28 -3.45 20.46
CA ARG A 99 -2.94 -3.93 20.82
C ARG A 99 -1.93 -2.79 20.88
N MET A 100 -1.92 -1.92 19.86
CA MET A 100 -1.02 -0.78 19.79
C MET A 100 -1.32 0.27 20.88
N GLN A 101 -2.60 0.50 21.22
CA GLN A 101 -2.99 1.37 22.32
C GLN A 101 -2.48 0.85 23.67
N GLY A 102 -2.52 -0.45 23.89
CA GLY A 102 -1.88 -1.10 25.05
C GLY A 102 -0.36 -0.91 25.10
N LYS A 103 0.28 -0.53 23.98
CA LYS A 103 1.70 -0.16 23.87
C LYS A 103 1.94 1.34 23.80
N GLY A 104 0.94 2.16 24.10
CA GLY A 104 1.06 3.62 24.19
C GLY A 104 0.72 4.38 22.90
N LEU A 105 0.15 3.73 21.88
CA LEU A 105 -0.40 4.46 20.73
C LEU A 105 -1.54 5.38 21.20
N THR A 106 -1.34 6.68 21.04
CA THR A 106 -2.37 7.70 21.31
C THR A 106 -2.96 8.23 20.00
N LYS A 107 -4.25 8.55 20.03
CA LYS A 107 -4.90 9.24 18.90
C LYS A 107 -4.15 10.54 18.60
N ARG A 108 -3.82 10.76 17.32
CA ARG A 108 -3.21 12.02 16.88
C ARG A 108 -4.17 13.17 17.21
N ALA A 109 -3.67 14.22 17.86
CA ALA A 109 -4.44 15.46 18.05
C ALA A 109 -4.86 15.98 16.66
N GLY A 110 -6.14 16.26 16.47
CA GLY A 110 -6.65 16.74 15.20
C GLY A 110 -5.91 18.00 14.77
N ARG A 111 -5.45 18.05 13.52
CA ARG A 111 -5.10 19.34 12.90
C ARG A 111 -6.42 20.06 12.64
N HIS A 112 -6.61 21.20 13.29
CA HIS A 112 -7.64 22.17 12.91
C HIS A 112 -7.36 22.74 11.53
#